data_AF-A0A927YHX4-F1
#
_entry.id   AF-A0A927YHX4-F1
#
_cell.length_a   1.000
_cell.length_b   1.000
_cell.length_c   1.000
_cell.angle_alpha   90.00
_cell.angle_beta   90.00
_cell.angle_gamma   90.00
#
_symmetry.space_group_name_H-M   'P 1'
#
loop_
_entity.id
_entity.type
_entity.pdbx_description
1 polymer ?
#
loop_
_entity_poly.entity_id
_entity_poly.type
_entity_poly.pdbx_seq_one_letter_code
_entity_poly.pdbx_strand_id
1 'polypeptide(L)'
;MKDSVSCAIVKDLIPNYLEGLTSEETNESLRAHVGQCAKCASLLESMKEPEVDEKANYEEKAEIDFLKKTRNRSKRTLWIVGIFAALVFMAAEVIPIFAPYRLSYREVETELLVSDIMVDNENVENGLISVTVKSNGADCIRTVDFTEKNGVVTIKVSGSKDSVFSKPVYEAKYNAGHTIKAVRFDGNTIWAEGIAVSDDTLKAYKTAHPYVGNAVENGKTLQALGVYKNLGAYKMELKTDAEPYEMKVCLEKPIDKEREAYAQKYMSFVAYNCLALIDNLSGVTFRYQLGGETREETWNVEKALAELGRGVKEYGKSEVLLESLKWDFYK
;
A
#
# COMPACT_ATOMS: atom_id res chain seq x y z
N MET A 1 -50.19 -94.20 57.65
CA MET A 1 -50.19 -94.78 56.29
C MET A 1 -49.78 -93.66 55.35
N LYS A 2 -48.76 -93.83 54.51
CA LYS A 2 -48.29 -92.77 53.59
C LYS A 2 -49.12 -92.88 52.31
N ASP A 3 -50.01 -91.93 52.09
CA ASP A 3 -50.77 -91.81 50.83
C ASP A 3 -49.86 -91.27 49.74
N SER A 4 -49.60 -92.05 48.68
CA SER A 4 -48.79 -91.63 47.55
C SER A 4 -49.66 -90.89 46.51
N VAL A 5 -49.40 -89.60 46.28
CA VAL A 5 -50.08 -88.80 45.24
C VAL A 5 -49.71 -89.30 43.84
N SER A 6 -50.66 -89.32 42.91
CA SER A 6 -50.47 -89.81 41.54
C SER A 6 -49.85 -88.76 40.60
N CYS A 7 -49.16 -89.20 39.54
CA CYS A 7 -48.55 -88.29 38.56
C CYS A 7 -49.57 -87.37 37.86
N ALA A 8 -50.81 -87.82 37.68
CA ALA A 8 -51.85 -87.00 37.04
C ALA A 8 -52.15 -85.76 37.90
N ILE A 9 -52.35 -85.97 39.21
CA ILE A 9 -52.59 -84.88 40.17
C ILE A 9 -51.39 -83.92 40.22
N VAL A 10 -50.16 -84.45 40.18
CA VAL A 10 -48.95 -83.60 40.17
C VAL A 10 -48.88 -82.74 38.91
N LYS A 11 -49.17 -83.29 37.73
CA LYS A 11 -49.16 -82.53 36.47
C LYS A 11 -50.16 -81.38 36.45
N ASP A 12 -51.37 -81.64 36.94
CA ASP A 12 -52.43 -80.63 36.96
C ASP A 12 -52.14 -79.49 37.95
N LEU A 13 -51.36 -79.77 39.00
CA LEU A 13 -51.01 -78.79 40.03
C LEU A 13 -49.67 -78.07 39.81
N ILE A 14 -48.82 -78.51 38.87
CA ILE A 14 -47.51 -77.88 38.61
C ILE A 14 -47.61 -76.37 38.28
N PRO A 15 -48.54 -75.90 37.42
CA PRO A 15 -48.68 -74.48 37.14
C PRO A 15 -49.03 -73.65 38.40
N ASN A 16 -50.02 -74.12 39.17
CA ASN A 16 -50.43 -73.47 40.42
C ASN A 16 -49.31 -73.49 41.48
N TYR A 17 -48.49 -74.54 41.50
CA TYR A 17 -47.31 -74.64 42.36
C TYR A 17 -46.21 -73.63 41.98
N LEU A 18 -45.95 -73.41 40.69
CA LEU A 18 -44.98 -72.41 40.22
C LEU A 18 -45.42 -70.98 40.52
N GLU A 19 -46.73 -70.74 40.55
CA GLU A 19 -47.35 -69.45 40.90
C GLU A 19 -47.58 -69.25 42.40
N GLY A 20 -47.28 -70.26 43.25
CA GLY A 20 -47.41 -70.17 44.71
C GLY A 20 -48.86 -70.20 45.23
N LEU A 21 -49.79 -70.77 44.45
CA LEU A 21 -51.23 -70.80 44.73
C LEU A 21 -51.71 -72.10 45.41
N THR A 22 -50.79 -72.96 45.84
CA THR A 22 -51.06 -74.24 46.52
C THR A 22 -50.78 -74.16 48.03
N SER A 23 -51.51 -74.93 48.85
CA SER A 23 -51.28 -75.01 50.30
C SER A 23 -49.96 -75.71 50.64
N GLU A 24 -49.40 -75.44 51.82
CA GLU A 24 -48.09 -76.00 52.21
C GLU A 24 -48.08 -77.54 52.32
N GLU A 25 -49.19 -78.14 52.78
CA GLU A 25 -49.38 -79.60 52.81
C GLU A 25 -49.35 -80.21 51.39
N THR A 26 -49.89 -79.49 50.40
CA THR A 26 -49.85 -79.87 48.99
C THR A 26 -48.44 -79.70 48.42
N ASN A 27 -47.73 -78.63 48.80
CA ASN A 27 -46.35 -78.37 48.38
C ASN A 27 -45.40 -79.48 48.84
N GLU A 28 -45.53 -79.94 50.09
CA GLU A 28 -44.71 -81.03 50.63
C GLU A 28 -44.95 -82.34 49.86
N SER A 29 -46.21 -82.65 49.57
CA SER A 29 -46.60 -83.83 48.79
C SER A 29 -46.10 -83.78 47.34
N LEU A 30 -46.15 -82.61 46.70
CA LEU A 30 -45.64 -82.39 45.35
C LEU A 30 -44.11 -82.50 45.29
N ARG A 31 -43.38 -81.90 46.25
CA ARG A 31 -41.91 -82.01 46.35
C ARG A 31 -41.46 -83.45 46.57
N ALA A 32 -42.15 -84.19 47.43
CA ALA A 32 -41.86 -85.60 47.68
C ALA A 32 -42.05 -86.46 46.41
N HIS A 33 -43.12 -86.23 45.65
CA HIS A 33 -43.40 -86.95 44.40
C HIS A 33 -42.42 -86.57 43.27
N VAL A 34 -42.16 -85.28 43.07
CA VAL A 34 -41.22 -84.79 42.04
C VAL A 34 -39.80 -85.33 42.32
N GLY A 35 -39.40 -85.43 43.58
CA GLY A 35 -38.12 -86.02 43.99
C GLY A 35 -37.98 -87.52 43.67
N GLN A 36 -39.09 -88.24 43.47
CA GLN A 36 -39.10 -89.69 43.21
C GLN A 36 -39.55 -90.05 41.78
N CYS A 37 -40.05 -89.09 40.98
CA CYS A 37 -40.57 -89.32 39.64
C CYS A 37 -39.90 -88.41 38.60
N ALA A 38 -38.99 -88.98 37.80
CA ALA A 38 -38.25 -88.27 36.76
C ALA A 38 -39.13 -87.57 35.70
N LYS A 39 -40.31 -88.13 35.39
CA LYS A 39 -41.26 -87.55 34.43
C LYS A 39 -41.85 -86.23 34.94
N CYS A 40 -42.13 -86.14 36.24
CA CYS A 40 -42.69 -84.93 36.85
C CYS A 40 -41.60 -83.86 37.08
N ALA A 41 -40.36 -84.28 37.37
CA ALA A 41 -39.21 -83.37 37.47
C ALA A 41 -38.89 -82.67 36.15
N SER A 42 -38.82 -83.42 35.05
CA SER A 42 -38.58 -82.84 33.72
C SER A 42 -39.67 -81.86 33.28
N LEU A 43 -40.93 -82.13 33.61
CA LEU A 43 -42.04 -81.21 33.32
C LEU A 43 -41.90 -79.89 34.10
N LEU A 44 -41.55 -79.97 35.39
CA LEU A 44 -41.33 -78.78 36.22
C LEU A 44 -40.19 -77.89 35.68
N GLU A 45 -39.11 -78.49 35.17
CA GLU A 45 -38.01 -77.73 34.56
C GLU A 45 -38.41 -77.07 33.23
N SER A 46 -39.11 -77.80 32.36
CA SER A 46 -39.55 -77.26 31.06
C SER A 46 -40.48 -76.04 31.17
N MET A 47 -41.16 -75.88 32.31
CA MET A 47 -42.08 -74.76 32.57
C MET A 47 -41.41 -73.59 33.33
N LYS A 48 -40.17 -73.75 33.80
CA LYS A 48 -39.43 -72.68 34.51
C LYS A 48 -38.61 -71.78 33.60
N GLU A 49 -38.31 -72.20 32.38
CA GLU A 49 -37.53 -71.40 31.43
C GLU A 49 -38.46 -70.61 30.47
N PRO A 50 -38.41 -69.27 30.45
CA PRO A 50 -39.06 -68.50 29.40
C PRO A 50 -38.22 -68.52 28.12
N GLU A 51 -38.80 -68.96 27.00
CA GLU A 51 -38.16 -68.86 25.68
C GLU A 51 -38.09 -67.38 25.24
N VAL A 52 -36.88 -66.83 25.12
CA VAL A 52 -36.63 -65.50 24.55
C VAL A 52 -36.32 -65.66 23.06
N ASP A 53 -37.17 -65.13 22.18
CA ASP A 53 -36.95 -65.19 20.72
C ASP A 53 -35.85 -64.20 20.31
N GLU A 54 -34.61 -64.71 20.24
CA GLU A 54 -33.42 -63.96 19.86
C GLU A 54 -33.45 -63.41 18.42
N LYS A 55 -34.27 -63.99 17.53
CA LYS A 55 -34.33 -63.55 16.12
C LYS A 55 -35.05 -62.20 15.98
N ALA A 56 -36.15 -62.01 16.70
CA ALA A 56 -36.89 -60.75 16.70
C ALA A 56 -36.03 -59.59 17.24
N ASN A 57 -35.22 -59.85 18.28
CA ASN A 57 -34.32 -58.84 18.88
C ASN A 57 -33.14 -58.47 17.95
N TYR A 58 -32.67 -59.41 17.13
CA TYR A 58 -31.59 -59.17 16.18
C TYR A 58 -32.04 -58.30 14.99
N GLU A 59 -33.20 -58.58 14.41
CA GLU A 59 -33.75 -57.82 13.28
C GLU A 59 -34.06 -56.37 13.65
N GLU A 60 -34.66 -56.14 14.83
CA GLU A 60 -34.95 -54.79 15.32
C GLU A 60 -33.68 -53.96 15.56
N LYS A 61 -32.62 -54.59 16.12
CA LYS A 61 -31.32 -53.91 16.31
C LYS A 61 -30.66 -53.57 14.98
N ALA A 62 -30.71 -54.46 13.98
CA ALA A 62 -30.12 -54.22 12.66
C ALA A 62 -30.81 -53.08 11.91
N GLU A 63 -32.14 -52.98 12.00
CA GLU A 63 -32.91 -51.88 11.39
C GLU A 63 -32.61 -50.52 12.05
N ILE A 64 -32.54 -50.47 13.38
CA ILE A 64 -32.17 -49.26 14.12
C ILE A 64 -30.75 -48.80 13.75
N ASP A 65 -29.81 -49.72 13.57
CA ASP A 65 -28.42 -49.37 13.25
C ASP A 65 -28.27 -48.89 11.80
N PHE A 66 -29.06 -49.44 10.87
CA PHE A 66 -29.13 -48.95 9.49
C PHE A 66 -29.68 -47.52 9.40
N LEU A 67 -30.75 -47.22 10.16
CA LEU A 67 -31.35 -45.88 10.22
C LEU A 67 -30.40 -44.85 10.88
N LYS A 68 -29.61 -45.26 11.88
CA LYS A 68 -28.57 -44.40 12.47
C LYS A 68 -27.44 -44.10 11.48
N LYS A 69 -27.02 -45.10 10.69
CA LYS A 69 -25.94 -44.97 9.71
C LYS A 69 -26.27 -43.99 8.58
N THR A 70 -27.48 -44.04 8.03
CA THR A 70 -27.93 -43.13 6.97
C THR A 70 -28.10 -41.70 7.47
N ARG A 71 -28.66 -41.50 8.66
CA ARG A 71 -28.81 -40.18 9.29
C ARG A 71 -27.48 -39.51 9.63
N ASN A 72 -26.48 -40.28 10.06
CA ASN A 72 -25.16 -39.71 10.34
C ASN A 72 -24.39 -39.35 9.06
N ARG A 73 -24.62 -40.10 7.97
CA ARG A 73 -24.06 -39.78 6.65
C ARG A 73 -24.63 -38.48 6.08
N SER A 74 -25.95 -38.28 6.18
CA SER A 74 -26.60 -37.03 5.72
C SER A 74 -26.19 -35.82 6.56
N LYS A 75 -26.08 -35.95 7.88
CA LYS A 75 -25.54 -34.90 8.77
C LYS A 75 -24.09 -34.54 8.42
N ARG A 76 -23.24 -35.54 8.15
CA ARG A 76 -21.84 -35.30 7.77
C ARG A 76 -21.73 -34.58 6.43
N THR A 77 -22.54 -34.94 5.44
CA THR A 77 -22.60 -34.23 4.16
C THR A 77 -23.07 -32.79 4.34
N LEU A 78 -24.09 -32.55 5.17
CA LEU A 78 -24.59 -31.20 5.45
C LEU A 78 -23.51 -30.31 6.11
N TRP A 79 -22.74 -30.87 7.05
CA TRP A 79 -21.62 -30.19 7.69
C TRP A 79 -20.51 -29.83 6.70
N ILE A 80 -20.13 -30.75 5.81
CA ILE A 80 -19.11 -30.51 4.78
C ILE A 80 -19.56 -29.39 3.83
N VAL A 81 -20.81 -29.42 3.38
CA VAL A 81 -21.39 -28.38 2.51
C VAL A 81 -21.41 -27.03 3.24
N GLY A 82 -21.78 -27.00 4.53
CA GLY A 82 -21.77 -25.78 5.34
C GLY A 82 -20.36 -25.19 5.51
N ILE A 83 -19.36 -26.02 5.80
CA ILE A 83 -17.96 -25.58 5.89
C ILE A 83 -17.47 -25.03 4.55
N PHE A 84 -17.79 -25.71 3.44
CA PHE A 84 -17.39 -25.28 2.11
C PHE A 84 -18.04 -23.93 1.73
N ALA A 85 -19.34 -23.76 2.03
CA ALA A 85 -20.04 -22.49 1.80
C ALA A 85 -19.44 -21.34 2.65
N ALA A 86 -19.08 -21.60 3.91
CA ALA A 86 -18.43 -20.62 4.77
C ALA A 86 -17.03 -20.23 4.25
N LEU A 87 -16.25 -21.19 3.76
CA LEU A 87 -14.94 -20.93 3.15
C LEU A 87 -15.06 -20.10 1.86
N VAL A 88 -16.06 -20.38 1.02
CA VAL A 88 -16.34 -19.60 -0.20
C VAL A 88 -16.76 -18.17 0.16
N PHE A 89 -17.60 -17.98 1.19
CA PHE A 89 -17.97 -16.65 1.68
C PHE A 89 -16.76 -15.87 2.22
N MET A 90 -15.93 -16.51 3.05
CA MET A 90 -14.70 -15.88 3.53
C MET A 90 -13.74 -15.53 2.39
N ALA A 91 -13.58 -16.42 1.40
CA ALA A 91 -12.78 -16.13 0.22
C ALA A 91 -13.38 -14.97 -0.61
N ALA A 92 -14.70 -14.90 -0.76
CA ALA A 92 -15.38 -13.83 -1.48
C ALA A 92 -15.27 -12.46 -0.78
N GLU A 93 -15.11 -12.42 0.54
CA GLU A 93 -14.85 -11.20 1.31
C GLU A 93 -13.35 -10.84 1.30
N VAL A 94 -12.47 -11.82 1.52
CA VAL A 94 -11.02 -11.62 1.66
C VAL A 94 -10.31 -11.45 0.32
N ILE A 95 -10.80 -11.99 -0.79
CA ILE A 95 -10.15 -11.84 -2.11
C ILE A 95 -10.30 -10.42 -2.68
N PRO A 96 -11.47 -9.76 -2.71
CA PRO A 96 -11.59 -8.37 -3.16
C PRO A 96 -10.99 -7.37 -2.16
N ILE A 97 -11.06 -7.71 -0.87
CA ILE A 97 -9.98 -7.57 0.12
C ILE A 97 -8.57 -7.29 -0.42
N PHE A 98 -7.94 -8.39 -0.84
CA PHE A 98 -6.52 -8.50 -1.11
C PHE A 98 -6.08 -8.26 -2.56
N ALA A 99 -7.01 -8.34 -3.51
CA ALA A 99 -6.80 -8.09 -4.94
C ALA A 99 -6.26 -6.67 -5.25
N PRO A 100 -6.78 -5.57 -4.67
CA PRO A 100 -6.22 -4.24 -4.91
C PRO A 100 -4.81 -4.08 -4.34
N TYR A 101 -4.40 -4.89 -3.34
CA TYR A 101 -3.03 -4.83 -2.79
C TYR A 101 -1.98 -5.44 -3.71
N ARG A 102 -2.37 -6.30 -4.67
CA ARG A 102 -1.43 -6.98 -5.59
C ARG A 102 -1.42 -6.39 -7.00
N LEU A 103 -2.51 -5.75 -7.44
CA LEU A 103 -2.72 -5.34 -8.84
C LEU A 103 -2.80 -3.82 -9.07
N SER A 104 -2.78 -2.99 -8.02
CA SER A 104 -2.73 -1.54 -8.19
C SER A 104 -1.29 -1.01 -8.18
N TYR A 105 -0.43 -1.56 -9.04
CA TYR A 105 0.79 -0.87 -9.48
C TYR A 105 0.38 0.19 -10.51
N ARG A 106 -0.25 1.25 -10.04
CA ARG A 106 -0.42 2.46 -10.84
C ARG A 106 0.80 3.31 -10.54
N GLU A 107 1.57 3.67 -11.56
CA GLU A 107 2.57 4.74 -11.45
C GLU A 107 1.88 5.92 -10.79
N VAL A 108 2.27 6.20 -9.55
CA VAL A 108 1.68 7.28 -8.79
C VAL A 108 2.26 8.55 -9.38
N GLU A 109 1.44 9.34 -10.06
CA GLU A 109 1.73 10.73 -10.50
C GLU A 109 1.84 11.67 -9.30
N THR A 110 2.50 11.25 -8.24
CA THR A 110 2.75 12.08 -7.07
C THR A 110 3.85 13.08 -7.41
N GLU A 111 3.61 14.34 -7.06
CA GLU A 111 4.66 15.32 -6.77
C GLU A 111 5.46 14.84 -5.55
N LEU A 112 6.34 13.87 -5.76
CA LEU A 112 7.30 13.42 -4.77
C LEU A 112 8.43 14.44 -4.72
N LEU A 113 8.76 14.86 -3.50
CA LEU A 113 9.91 15.73 -3.28
C LEU A 113 11.05 14.90 -2.71
N VAL A 114 12.21 14.99 -3.37
CA VAL A 114 13.46 14.62 -2.75
C VAL A 114 13.93 15.83 -1.95
N SER A 115 13.82 15.77 -0.61
CA SER A 115 14.11 16.93 0.23
C SER A 115 15.59 17.06 0.56
N ASP A 116 16.32 15.95 0.61
CA ASP A 116 17.72 15.92 0.99
C ASP A 116 18.44 14.83 0.18
N ILE A 117 19.48 15.21 -0.54
CA ILE A 117 20.38 14.30 -1.25
C ILE A 117 21.79 14.64 -0.78
N MET A 118 22.44 13.66 -0.17
CA MET A 118 23.87 13.73 0.11
C MET A 118 24.57 12.69 -0.75
N VAL A 119 25.51 13.16 -1.56
CA VAL A 119 26.39 12.31 -2.35
C VAL A 119 27.79 12.45 -1.80
N ASP A 120 28.33 11.35 -1.29
CA ASP A 120 29.68 11.25 -0.76
C ASP A 120 30.51 10.39 -1.71
N ASN A 121 31.51 11.00 -2.33
CA ASN A 121 32.47 10.35 -3.23
C ASN A 121 33.86 10.20 -2.57
N GLU A 122 34.02 10.48 -1.27
CA GLU A 122 35.32 10.42 -0.58
C GLU A 122 35.88 8.99 -0.49
N ASN A 123 35.02 7.97 -0.51
CA ASN A 123 35.44 6.58 -0.69
C ASN A 123 35.65 6.28 -2.18
N VAL A 124 36.88 6.48 -2.65
CA VAL A 124 37.32 6.43 -4.06
C VAL A 124 36.93 5.15 -4.84
N GLU A 125 36.55 4.07 -4.15
CA GLU A 125 36.04 2.85 -4.78
C GLU A 125 34.51 2.84 -4.98
N ASN A 126 33.73 3.43 -4.06
CA ASN A 126 32.25 3.36 -4.04
C ASN A 126 31.67 4.67 -3.47
N GLY A 127 30.84 5.37 -4.25
CA GLY A 127 30.11 6.54 -3.74
C GLY A 127 28.91 6.14 -2.87
N LEU A 128 28.60 6.92 -1.83
CA LEU A 128 27.40 6.75 -1.01
C LEU A 128 26.37 7.81 -1.35
N ILE A 129 25.14 7.38 -1.65
CA ILE A 129 23.97 8.25 -1.75
C ILE A 129 23.12 8.06 -0.51
N SER A 130 22.84 9.14 0.20
CA SER A 130 21.76 9.20 1.20
C SER A 130 20.66 10.10 0.67
N VAL A 131 19.45 9.57 0.56
CA VAL A 131 18.29 10.29 0.03
C VAL A 131 17.12 10.22 0.99
N THR A 132 16.49 11.37 1.20
CA THR A 132 15.22 11.48 1.92
C THR A 132 14.12 11.86 0.93
N VAL A 133 13.17 10.95 0.74
CA VAL A 133 11.99 11.14 -0.11
C VAL A 133 10.79 11.38 0.78
N LYS A 134 10.06 12.46 0.50
CA LYS A 134 8.84 12.84 1.22
C LYS A 134 7.64 12.80 0.26
N SER A 135 6.53 12.26 0.74
CA SER A 135 5.25 12.37 0.04
C SER A 135 4.55 13.67 0.43
N ASN A 136 4.10 14.45 -0.56
CA ASN A 136 3.34 15.68 -0.35
C ASN A 136 1.82 15.48 -0.29
N GLY A 137 1.31 14.24 -0.33
CA GLY A 137 -0.12 13.97 -0.47
C GLY A 137 -0.64 12.76 0.32
N ALA A 138 -1.85 12.31 -0.04
CA ALA A 138 -2.55 11.15 0.55
C ALA A 138 -1.99 9.79 0.08
N ASP A 139 -0.83 9.80 -0.57
CA ASP A 139 -0.18 8.63 -1.13
C ASP A 139 1.02 8.25 -0.27
N CYS A 140 1.22 6.95 -0.06
CA CYS A 140 2.31 6.39 0.72
C CYS A 140 3.44 5.91 -0.18
N ILE A 141 4.69 6.13 0.25
CA ILE A 141 5.87 5.58 -0.42
C ILE A 141 5.99 4.10 -0.05
N ARG A 142 6.06 3.23 -1.08
CA ARG A 142 6.19 1.77 -0.93
C ARG A 142 7.62 1.32 -1.13
N THR A 143 8.24 1.74 -2.23
CA THR A 143 9.63 1.38 -2.56
C THR A 143 10.39 2.58 -3.09
N VAL A 144 11.69 2.60 -2.83
CA VAL A 144 12.66 3.49 -3.46
C VAL A 144 13.73 2.59 -4.05
N ASP A 145 13.72 2.48 -5.37
CA ASP A 145 14.57 1.60 -6.14
C ASP A 145 15.69 2.41 -6.80
N PHE A 146 16.91 1.90 -6.71
CA PHE A 146 18.10 2.52 -7.31
C PHE A 146 18.56 1.67 -8.49
N THR A 147 18.83 2.32 -9.61
CA THR A 147 19.46 1.68 -10.77
C THR A 147 20.69 2.49 -11.16
N GLU A 148 21.84 1.83 -11.19
CA GLU A 148 23.10 2.46 -11.58
C GLU A 148 23.54 2.00 -12.96
N LYS A 149 23.94 2.96 -13.80
CA LYS A 149 24.59 2.71 -15.08
C LYS A 149 25.71 3.72 -15.29
N ASN A 150 26.95 3.25 -15.44
CA ASN A 150 28.12 4.08 -15.75
C ASN A 150 28.31 5.29 -14.80
N GLY A 151 28.10 5.10 -13.49
CA GLY A 151 28.21 6.16 -12.47
C GLY A 151 27.02 7.13 -12.43
N VAL A 152 25.95 6.86 -13.18
CA VAL A 152 24.67 7.59 -13.08
C VAL A 152 23.69 6.74 -12.30
N VAL A 153 23.21 7.26 -11.16
CA VAL A 153 22.21 6.58 -10.33
C VAL A 153 20.83 7.17 -10.61
N THR A 154 19.89 6.31 -10.98
CA THR A 154 18.48 6.67 -11.18
C THR A 154 17.67 6.17 -10.00
N ILE A 155 16.96 7.08 -9.36
CA ILE A 155 16.05 6.83 -8.25
C ILE A 155 14.64 6.73 -8.82
N LYS A 156 13.98 5.60 -8.59
CA LYS A 156 12.56 5.40 -8.87
C LYS A 156 11.82 5.21 -7.57
N VAL A 157 10.68 5.86 -7.43
CA VAL A 157 9.85 5.76 -6.23
C VAL A 157 8.50 5.24 -6.65
N SER A 158 8.05 4.19 -5.98
CA SER A 158 6.71 3.62 -6.18
C SER A 158 5.88 3.87 -4.93
N GLY A 159 4.64 4.31 -5.11
CA GLY A 159 3.70 4.56 -4.02
C GLY A 159 2.35 3.86 -4.20
N SER A 160 1.46 4.02 -3.23
CA SER A 160 0.04 3.66 -3.36
C SER A 160 -0.84 4.64 -2.59
N LYS A 161 -2.12 4.72 -2.93
CA LYS A 161 -3.11 5.44 -2.09
C LYS A 161 -3.11 4.93 -0.66
N ASP A 162 -3.45 5.86 0.23
CA ASP A 162 -3.33 5.79 1.68
C ASP A 162 -3.62 4.41 2.30
N SER A 163 -2.78 4.03 3.26
CA SER A 163 -2.90 2.83 4.07
C SER A 163 -2.60 3.21 5.51
N VAL A 164 -3.30 2.61 6.48
CA VAL A 164 -3.08 2.83 7.93
C VAL A 164 -1.64 2.48 8.37
N PHE A 165 -0.85 1.84 7.50
CA PHE A 165 0.56 1.50 7.71
C PHE A 165 1.54 2.37 6.88
N SER A 166 1.10 3.52 6.36
CA SER A 166 1.92 4.38 5.51
C SER A 166 3.04 5.07 6.30
N LYS A 167 4.22 5.17 5.68
CA LYS A 167 5.29 6.07 6.12
C LYS A 167 5.26 7.33 5.24
N PRO A 168 5.07 8.53 5.82
CA PRO A 168 5.04 9.78 5.06
C PRO A 168 6.43 10.19 4.54
N VAL A 169 7.47 9.67 5.18
CA VAL A 169 8.89 9.94 4.85
C VAL A 169 9.59 8.60 4.68
N TYR A 170 10.41 8.52 3.64
CA TYR A 170 11.25 7.36 3.36
C TYR A 170 12.70 7.81 3.25
N GLU A 171 13.56 7.21 4.06
CA GLU A 171 15.00 7.42 4.02
C GLU A 171 15.65 6.18 3.41
N ALA A 172 16.50 6.39 2.40
CA ALA A 172 17.26 5.35 1.75
C ALA A 172 18.73 5.69 1.66
N LYS A 173 19.56 4.66 1.73
CA LYS A 173 20.97 4.72 1.43
C LYS A 173 21.29 3.74 0.31
N TYR A 174 22.12 4.18 -0.63
CA TYR A 174 22.59 3.37 -1.74
C TYR A 174 24.10 3.47 -1.85
N ASN A 175 24.78 2.33 -1.81
CA ASN A 175 26.21 2.24 -2.08
C ASN A 175 26.38 1.98 -3.58
N ALA A 176 26.93 2.96 -4.30
CA ALA A 176 27.22 2.85 -5.71
C ALA A 176 28.45 1.95 -5.93
N GLY A 177 28.44 1.19 -7.02
CA GLY A 177 29.59 0.36 -7.43
C GLY A 177 30.68 1.15 -8.16
N HIS A 178 30.42 2.43 -8.46
CA HIS A 178 31.34 3.35 -9.10
C HIS A 178 31.27 4.73 -8.44
N THR A 179 32.24 5.60 -8.78
CA THR A 179 32.14 7.02 -8.48
C THR A 179 30.87 7.61 -9.10
N ILE A 180 30.09 8.32 -8.30
CA ILE A 180 28.81 8.88 -8.73
C ILE A 180 29.09 10.18 -9.50
N LYS A 181 28.67 10.21 -10.76
CA LYS A 181 28.76 11.37 -11.66
C LYS A 181 27.47 12.19 -11.63
N ALA A 182 26.32 11.52 -11.57
CA ALA A 182 25.02 12.16 -11.51
C ALA A 182 23.98 11.28 -10.80
N VAL A 183 22.99 11.94 -10.20
CA VAL A 183 21.80 11.33 -9.62
C VAL A 183 20.57 11.89 -10.32
N ARG A 184 19.68 11.00 -10.77
CA ARG A 184 18.43 11.35 -11.42
C ARG A 184 17.23 10.89 -10.60
N PHE A 185 16.21 11.72 -10.57
CA PHE A 185 14.93 11.39 -9.97
C PHE A 185 13.80 11.84 -10.88
N ASP A 186 12.89 10.91 -11.17
CA ASP A 186 11.74 11.15 -12.05
C ASP A 186 12.12 11.80 -13.40
N GLY A 187 13.21 11.30 -14.00
CA GLY A 187 13.75 11.81 -15.27
C GLY A 187 14.61 13.08 -15.17
N ASN A 188 14.58 13.81 -14.05
CA ASN A 188 15.31 15.07 -13.86
C ASN A 188 16.68 14.81 -13.19
N THR A 189 17.68 15.65 -13.50
CA THR A 189 18.97 15.61 -12.80
C THR A 189 18.87 16.41 -11.50
N ILE A 190 18.97 15.71 -10.36
CA ILE A 190 18.83 16.30 -9.01
C ILE A 190 20.18 16.54 -8.34
N TRP A 191 21.24 15.93 -8.86
CA TRP A 191 22.62 16.17 -8.46
C TRP A 191 23.55 15.76 -9.59
N ALA A 192 24.60 16.54 -9.87
CA ALA A 192 25.71 16.10 -10.72
C ALA A 192 26.98 16.89 -10.41
N GLU A 193 28.14 16.24 -10.55
CA GLU A 193 29.45 16.89 -10.45
C GLU A 193 29.61 17.78 -9.19
N GLY A 194 29.10 17.32 -8.05
CA GLY A 194 29.16 18.04 -6.77
C GLY A 194 28.08 19.11 -6.54
N ILE A 195 27.22 19.35 -7.53
CA ILE A 195 26.16 20.36 -7.46
C ILE A 195 24.81 19.67 -7.27
N ALA A 196 24.15 19.95 -6.13
CA ALA A 196 22.76 19.57 -5.90
C ALA A 196 21.83 20.58 -6.58
N VAL A 197 20.82 20.09 -7.32
CA VAL A 197 19.85 20.93 -8.02
C VAL A 197 18.61 21.11 -7.16
N SER A 198 18.24 22.35 -6.90
CA SER A 198 17.08 22.68 -6.06
C SER A 198 15.77 22.45 -6.82
N ASP A 199 14.68 22.20 -6.08
CA ASP A 199 13.33 22.09 -6.65
C ASP A 199 12.91 23.36 -7.42
N ASP A 200 13.25 24.55 -6.91
CA ASP A 200 12.99 25.81 -7.62
C ASP A 200 13.71 25.89 -8.99
N THR A 201 14.92 25.34 -9.11
CA THR A 201 15.65 25.28 -10.38
C THR A 201 14.99 24.32 -11.34
N LEU A 202 14.57 23.13 -10.87
CA LEU A 202 13.84 22.17 -11.70
C LEU A 202 12.52 22.76 -12.20
N LYS A 203 11.79 23.47 -11.33
CA LYS A 203 10.56 24.18 -11.69
C LYS A 203 10.83 25.24 -12.76
N ALA A 204 11.85 26.07 -12.59
CA ALA A 204 12.21 27.10 -13.58
C ALA A 204 12.68 26.47 -14.89
N TYR A 205 13.54 25.45 -14.85
CA TYR A 205 14.06 24.76 -16.02
C TYR A 205 12.97 24.15 -16.89
N LYS A 206 11.92 23.58 -16.28
CA LYS A 206 10.74 23.06 -16.98
C LYS A 206 9.94 24.11 -17.75
N THR A 207 10.19 25.41 -17.52
CA THR A 207 9.54 26.50 -18.25
C THR A 207 10.32 26.96 -19.49
N ALA A 208 11.48 26.36 -19.79
CA ALA A 208 12.28 26.76 -20.94
C ALA A 208 11.48 26.68 -22.25
N HIS A 209 11.60 27.71 -23.09
CA HIS A 209 10.85 27.82 -24.35
C HIS A 209 11.58 28.69 -25.38
N PRO A 210 11.35 28.46 -26.68
CA PRO A 210 12.20 29.07 -27.72
C PRO A 210 11.91 30.55 -28.00
N TYR A 211 10.74 31.06 -27.61
CA TYR A 211 10.24 32.34 -28.12
C TYR A 211 9.55 33.21 -27.05
N VAL A 212 10.13 34.39 -26.79
CA VAL A 212 9.60 35.37 -25.82
C VAL A 212 8.24 35.93 -26.22
N GLY A 213 7.81 35.90 -27.48
CA GLY A 213 6.47 36.37 -27.85
C GLY A 213 5.33 35.51 -27.29
N ASN A 214 5.63 34.35 -26.70
CA ASN A 214 4.66 33.56 -25.97
C ASN A 214 4.48 34.08 -24.53
N ALA A 215 3.58 35.05 -24.37
CA ALA A 215 3.31 35.67 -23.08
C ALA A 215 2.86 34.68 -21.98
N VAL A 216 2.19 33.58 -22.35
CA VAL A 216 1.75 32.57 -21.38
C VAL A 216 2.95 31.82 -20.81
N GLU A 217 3.89 31.38 -21.66
CA GLU A 217 5.09 30.67 -21.20
C GLU A 217 6.02 31.60 -20.41
N ASN A 218 6.20 32.86 -20.83
CA ASN A 218 6.94 33.84 -20.03
C ASN A 218 6.35 33.99 -18.62
N GLY A 219 5.02 34.02 -18.51
CA GLY A 219 4.32 34.08 -17.23
C GLY A 219 4.65 32.89 -16.33
N LYS A 220 4.71 31.67 -16.89
CA LYS A 220 5.14 30.47 -16.16
C LYS A 220 6.59 30.59 -15.68
N THR A 221 7.50 31.09 -16.54
CA THR A 221 8.91 31.31 -16.16
C THR A 221 9.03 32.30 -15.01
N LEU A 222 8.39 33.47 -15.10
CA LEU A 222 8.41 34.49 -14.04
C LEU A 222 7.73 34.00 -12.74
N GLN A 223 6.71 33.16 -12.85
CA GLN A 223 6.06 32.52 -11.70
C GLN A 223 6.99 31.51 -11.03
N ALA A 224 7.64 30.63 -11.80
CA ALA A 224 8.60 29.66 -11.30
C ALA A 224 9.81 30.35 -10.64
N LEU A 225 10.23 31.49 -11.19
CA LEU A 225 11.27 32.36 -10.62
C LEU A 225 10.74 33.27 -9.50
N GLY A 226 9.53 33.07 -9.00
CA GLY A 226 9.03 33.72 -7.78
C GLY A 226 8.86 35.24 -7.83
N VAL A 227 8.72 35.85 -9.02
CA VAL A 227 8.61 37.31 -9.17
C VAL A 227 7.45 37.87 -8.34
N TYR A 228 6.27 37.27 -8.45
CA TYR A 228 5.09 37.72 -7.68
C TYR A 228 5.32 37.61 -6.17
N LYS A 229 5.94 36.51 -5.71
CA LYS A 229 6.19 36.25 -4.29
C LYS A 229 7.18 37.25 -3.68
N ASN A 230 8.23 37.62 -4.41
CA ASN A 230 9.35 38.39 -3.84
C ASN A 230 9.30 39.89 -4.19
N LEU A 231 8.77 40.24 -5.38
CA LEU A 231 8.68 41.62 -5.89
C LEU A 231 7.24 42.16 -5.98
N GLY A 232 6.23 41.29 -5.88
CA GLY A 232 4.81 41.67 -5.94
C GLY A 232 4.22 41.62 -7.35
N ALA A 233 3.00 42.14 -7.48
CA ALA A 233 2.27 42.19 -8.75
C ALA A 233 3.04 42.99 -9.82
N TYR A 234 2.95 42.53 -11.06
CA TYR A 234 3.64 43.13 -12.20
C TYR A 234 2.82 43.00 -13.48
N LYS A 235 3.15 43.84 -14.45
CA LYS A 235 2.73 43.72 -15.85
C LYS A 235 3.93 43.37 -16.72
N MET A 236 3.67 42.74 -17.85
CA MET A 236 4.71 42.35 -18.81
C MET A 236 4.46 43.07 -20.14
N GLU A 237 5.50 43.70 -20.67
CA GLU A 237 5.54 44.31 -22.00
C GLU A 237 6.59 43.58 -22.84
N LEU A 238 6.31 43.30 -24.11
CA LEU A 238 7.19 42.52 -24.99
C LEU A 238 7.53 43.34 -26.22
N LYS A 239 8.80 43.31 -26.61
CA LYS A 239 9.29 43.86 -27.88
C LYS A 239 9.67 42.70 -28.78
N THR A 240 8.75 42.36 -29.70
CA THR A 240 8.85 41.18 -30.56
C THR A 240 8.76 41.47 -32.05
N ASP A 241 8.75 42.74 -32.44
CA ASP A 241 8.63 43.13 -33.85
C ASP A 241 9.94 42.93 -34.62
N ALA A 242 11.08 43.15 -33.97
CA ALA A 242 12.41 42.96 -34.53
C ALA A 242 13.44 42.71 -33.43
N GLU A 243 14.55 42.06 -33.80
CA GLU A 243 15.68 41.88 -32.89
C GLU A 243 16.37 43.20 -32.53
N PRO A 244 16.92 43.34 -31.30
CA PRO A 244 16.91 42.36 -30.21
C PRO A 244 15.54 42.23 -29.54
N TYR A 245 15.14 40.98 -29.27
CA TYR A 245 13.91 40.64 -28.56
C TYR A 245 14.04 40.93 -27.07
N GLU A 246 13.09 41.67 -26.50
CA GLU A 246 13.19 42.17 -25.12
C GLU A 246 11.88 41.95 -24.35
N MET A 247 12.02 41.66 -23.06
CA MET A 247 10.91 41.56 -22.12
C MET A 247 11.06 42.63 -21.04
N LYS A 248 10.01 43.41 -20.80
CA LYS A 248 9.96 44.38 -19.72
C LYS A 248 8.96 43.94 -18.64
N VAL A 249 9.44 43.87 -17.40
CA VAL A 249 8.65 43.53 -16.21
C VAL A 249 8.40 44.82 -15.43
N CYS A 250 7.16 45.27 -15.41
CA CYS A 250 6.73 46.51 -14.78
C CYS A 250 6.09 46.22 -13.42
N LEU A 251 6.80 46.46 -12.32
CA LEU A 251 6.27 46.25 -10.97
C LEU A 251 5.16 47.27 -10.67
N GLU A 252 4.04 46.80 -10.12
CA GLU A 252 2.88 47.66 -9.84
C GLU A 252 3.02 48.43 -8.52
N LYS A 253 3.75 47.87 -7.56
CA LYS A 253 3.98 48.49 -6.24
C LYS A 253 5.40 49.05 -6.15
N PRO A 254 5.59 50.16 -5.40
CA PRO A 254 6.92 50.67 -5.13
C PRO A 254 7.74 49.69 -4.29
N ILE A 255 9.05 49.71 -4.50
CA ILE A 255 10.03 49.04 -3.65
C ILE A 255 10.40 50.00 -2.52
N ASP A 256 10.32 49.51 -1.29
CA ASP A 256 10.79 50.23 -0.11
C ASP A 256 12.30 50.45 -0.20
N LYS A 257 12.79 51.65 0.18
CA LYS A 257 14.23 51.97 0.12
C LYS A 257 15.10 50.97 0.88
N GLU A 258 14.61 50.44 1.99
CA GLU A 258 15.30 49.42 2.80
C GLU A 258 15.48 48.08 2.06
N ARG A 259 14.64 47.80 1.05
CA ARG A 259 14.67 46.57 0.25
C ARG A 259 15.35 46.73 -1.11
N GLU A 260 15.90 47.90 -1.42
CA GLU A 260 16.48 48.20 -2.74
C GLU A 260 17.58 47.20 -3.13
N ALA A 261 18.56 47.00 -2.25
CA ALA A 261 19.69 46.09 -2.53
C ALA A 261 19.22 44.65 -2.77
N TYR A 262 18.26 44.17 -1.98
CA TYR A 262 17.63 42.87 -2.16
C TYR A 262 16.90 42.80 -3.51
N ALA A 263 16.11 43.81 -3.84
CA ALA A 263 15.32 43.83 -5.06
C ALA A 263 16.23 43.86 -6.30
N GLN A 264 17.30 44.65 -6.31
CA GLN A 264 18.27 44.68 -7.41
C GLN A 264 18.92 43.31 -7.63
N LYS A 265 19.37 42.65 -6.55
CA LYS A 265 19.96 41.30 -6.63
C LYS A 265 18.94 40.27 -7.11
N TYR A 266 17.68 40.38 -6.71
CA TYR A 266 16.63 39.48 -7.16
C TYR A 266 16.23 39.72 -8.62
N MET A 267 16.15 40.98 -9.05
CA MET A 267 15.84 41.34 -10.45
C MET A 267 16.93 40.87 -11.40
N SER A 268 18.22 40.98 -11.03
CA SER A 268 19.32 40.43 -11.83
C SER A 268 19.26 38.89 -11.90
N PHE A 269 19.00 38.22 -10.77
CA PHE A 269 18.77 36.78 -10.71
C PHE A 269 17.66 36.34 -11.67
N VAL A 270 16.49 37.00 -11.62
CA VAL A 270 15.36 36.68 -12.50
C VAL A 270 15.74 36.93 -13.95
N ALA A 271 16.34 38.09 -14.25
CA ALA A 271 16.70 38.46 -15.62
C ALA A 271 17.67 37.47 -16.26
N TYR A 272 18.73 37.06 -15.56
CA TYR A 272 19.68 36.09 -16.09
C TYR A 272 19.08 34.70 -16.25
N ASN A 273 18.21 34.26 -15.34
CA ASN A 273 17.50 33.00 -15.53
C ASN A 273 16.53 33.05 -16.71
N CYS A 274 15.79 34.15 -16.90
CA CYS A 274 14.96 34.33 -18.09
C CYS A 274 15.80 34.32 -19.37
N LEU A 275 16.94 35.01 -19.38
CA LEU A 275 17.85 34.98 -20.53
C LEU A 275 18.38 33.57 -20.81
N ALA A 276 18.69 32.79 -19.78
CA ALA A 276 19.13 31.41 -19.94
C ALA A 276 18.02 30.48 -20.48
N LEU A 277 16.77 30.67 -20.04
CA LEU A 277 15.65 29.76 -20.31
C LEU A 277 14.84 30.08 -21.57
N ILE A 278 14.90 31.32 -22.07
CA ILE A 278 14.09 31.78 -23.20
C ILE A 278 15.01 32.01 -24.40
N ASP A 279 15.02 31.11 -25.38
CA ASP A 279 16.12 31.01 -26.35
C ASP A 279 16.39 32.32 -27.10
N ASN A 280 15.37 32.95 -27.67
CA ASN A 280 15.54 34.18 -28.46
C ASN A 280 15.61 35.48 -27.64
N LEU A 281 15.44 35.42 -26.31
CA LEU A 281 15.42 36.61 -25.46
C LEU A 281 16.82 37.24 -25.34
N SER A 282 16.92 38.52 -25.64
CA SER A 282 18.19 39.26 -25.66
C SER A 282 18.36 40.21 -24.47
N GLY A 283 17.25 40.67 -23.87
CA GLY A 283 17.27 41.56 -22.71
C GLY A 283 16.01 41.47 -21.86
N VAL A 284 16.19 41.66 -20.56
CA VAL A 284 15.11 41.83 -19.58
C VAL A 284 15.27 43.17 -18.89
N THR A 285 14.22 43.98 -18.92
CA THR A 285 14.17 45.27 -18.23
C THR A 285 13.19 45.20 -17.07
N PHE A 286 13.58 45.64 -15.87
CA PHE A 286 12.63 45.89 -14.78
C PHE A 286 12.32 47.39 -14.69
N ARG A 287 11.03 47.73 -14.67
CA ARG A 287 10.53 49.07 -14.36
C ARG A 287 9.89 49.04 -12.97
N TYR A 288 10.32 49.92 -12.07
CA TYR A 288 9.82 49.97 -10.69
C TYR A 288 9.87 51.39 -10.12
N GLN A 289 9.15 51.62 -9.02
CA GLN A 289 9.20 52.89 -8.27
C GLN A 289 10.09 52.71 -7.03
N LEU A 290 10.97 53.67 -6.76
CA LEU A 290 11.82 53.71 -5.58
C LEU A 290 11.89 55.14 -5.05
N GLY A 291 11.43 55.35 -3.82
CA GLY A 291 11.44 56.68 -3.20
C GLY A 291 10.64 57.75 -3.96
N GLY A 292 9.61 57.35 -4.71
CA GLY A 292 8.79 58.24 -5.54
C GLY A 292 9.31 58.47 -6.96
N GLU A 293 10.47 57.91 -7.32
CA GLU A 293 11.04 58.02 -8.65
C GLU A 293 10.88 56.71 -9.44
N THR A 294 10.60 56.85 -10.74
CA THR A 294 10.56 55.71 -11.66
C THR A 294 11.98 55.33 -12.05
N ARG A 295 12.33 54.06 -11.91
CA ARG A 295 13.60 53.48 -12.33
C ARG A 295 13.34 52.42 -13.40
N GLU A 296 14.26 52.32 -14.35
CA GLU A 296 14.36 51.20 -15.27
C GLU A 296 15.79 50.67 -15.26
N GLU A 297 15.95 49.36 -15.12
CA GLU A 297 17.25 48.69 -15.22
C GLU A 297 17.15 47.51 -16.17
N THR A 298 18.15 47.34 -17.03
CA THR A 298 18.19 46.29 -18.04
C THR A 298 19.39 45.36 -17.82
N TRP A 299 19.11 44.07 -17.95
CA TRP A 299 20.09 42.99 -18.03
C TRP A 299 19.96 42.31 -19.37
N ASN A 300 21.04 42.30 -20.15
CA ASN A 300 21.09 41.73 -21.49
C ASN A 300 22.22 40.70 -21.59
N VAL A 301 22.30 40.03 -22.73
CA VAL A 301 23.32 38.98 -22.97
C VAL A 301 24.75 39.50 -22.87
N GLU A 302 25.02 40.76 -23.21
CA GLU A 302 26.34 41.39 -23.12
C GLU A 302 26.75 41.66 -21.67
N LYS A 303 25.86 42.26 -20.88
CA LYS A 303 26.05 42.49 -19.43
C LYS A 303 26.25 41.16 -18.71
N ALA A 304 25.45 40.15 -19.04
CA ALA A 304 25.58 38.81 -18.47
C ALA A 304 26.93 38.17 -18.82
N LEU A 305 27.42 38.30 -20.07
CA LEU A 305 28.74 37.79 -20.44
C LEU A 305 29.87 38.47 -19.66
N ALA A 306 29.78 39.79 -19.47
CA ALA A 306 30.76 40.56 -18.72
C ALA A 306 30.80 40.19 -17.23
N GLU A 307 29.64 39.95 -16.61
CA GLU A 307 29.54 39.61 -15.18
C GLU A 307 29.81 38.13 -14.88
N LEU A 308 29.36 37.22 -15.74
CA LEU A 308 29.44 35.77 -15.52
C LEU A 308 30.70 35.14 -16.12
N GLY A 309 31.40 35.85 -17.02
CA GLY A 309 32.56 35.33 -17.75
C GLY A 309 32.23 34.25 -18.79
N ARG A 310 30.95 33.91 -18.97
CA ARG A 310 30.43 32.97 -19.97
C ARG A 310 29.05 33.39 -20.45
N GLY A 311 28.68 32.98 -21.66
CA GLY A 311 27.39 33.33 -22.25
C GLY A 311 26.22 32.81 -21.42
N VAL A 312 25.26 33.68 -21.08
CA VAL A 312 24.12 33.35 -20.21
C VAL A 312 23.26 32.19 -20.72
N LYS A 313 23.16 32.02 -22.06
CA LYS A 313 22.44 30.92 -22.70
C LYS A 313 23.05 29.55 -22.39
N GLU A 314 24.35 29.48 -22.10
CA GLU A 314 25.00 28.23 -21.73
C GLU A 314 24.44 27.66 -20.42
N TYR A 315 23.93 28.52 -19.53
CA TYR A 315 23.36 28.07 -18.26
C TYR A 315 22.02 27.35 -18.45
N GLY A 316 21.29 27.61 -19.54
CA GLY A 316 20.02 26.95 -19.85
C GLY A 316 20.15 25.55 -20.45
N LYS A 317 21.38 25.04 -20.69
CA LYS A 317 21.61 23.74 -21.35
C LYS A 317 21.41 22.51 -20.44
N SER A 318 21.40 22.69 -19.12
CA SER A 318 21.09 21.64 -18.16
C SER A 318 20.63 22.22 -16.83
N GLU A 319 19.94 21.41 -16.02
CA GLU A 319 19.44 21.83 -14.70
C GLU A 319 20.59 22.19 -13.76
N VAL A 320 21.72 21.49 -13.88
CA VAL A 320 22.95 21.69 -13.09
C VAL A 320 23.62 23.01 -13.46
N LEU A 321 23.68 23.32 -14.76
CA LEU A 321 24.20 24.60 -15.21
C LEU A 321 23.29 25.73 -14.74
N LEU A 322 21.97 25.59 -14.85
CA LEU A 322 21.04 26.61 -14.36
C LEU A 322 21.17 26.82 -12.85
N GLU A 323 21.34 25.75 -12.05
CA GLU A 323 21.60 25.85 -10.62
C GLU A 323 22.85 26.70 -10.33
N SER A 324 23.92 26.53 -11.10
CA SER A 324 25.14 27.32 -10.94
C SER A 324 24.96 28.81 -11.28
N LEU A 325 23.90 29.19 -12.00
CA LEU A 325 23.55 30.59 -12.30
C LEU A 325 22.95 31.31 -11.10
N LYS A 326 22.45 30.59 -10.08
CA LYS A 326 21.71 31.18 -8.94
C LYS A 326 22.52 32.11 -8.03
N TRP A 327 23.76 32.43 -8.41
CA TRP A 327 24.66 33.47 -7.88
C TRP A 327 24.22 34.10 -6.56
N ASP A 328 24.80 33.59 -5.47
CA ASP A 328 24.97 34.23 -4.16
C ASP A 328 23.74 34.84 -3.48
N PHE A 329 22.51 34.68 -3.95
CA PHE A 329 21.34 35.22 -3.25
C PHE A 329 21.17 34.58 -1.86
N TYR A 330 21.58 33.31 -1.72
CA TYR A 330 21.45 32.51 -0.50
C TYR A 330 22.78 32.26 0.23
N LYS A 331 23.90 32.85 -0.20
CA LYS A 331 25.18 32.77 0.51
C LYS A 331 25.41 33.95 1.44
#